data_AF-A0AB33JQP1-F1
#
_entry.id   AF-A0AB33JQP1-F1
#
_cell.length_a   1.000
_cell.length_b   1.000
_cell.length_c   1.000
_cell.angle_alpha   90.00
_cell.angle_beta   90.00
_cell.angle_gamma   90.00
#
_symmetry.space_group_name_H-M   'P 1'
#
loop_
_entity.id
_entity.type
_entity.pdbx_description
1 polymer ?
#
loop_
_entity_poly.entity_id
_entity_poly.type
_entity_poly.pdbx_seq_one_letter_code
_entity_poly.pdbx_strand_id
1 'polypeptide(L)'
;MLDEGDGEEWVSRRDSRIRRPFVQLGHVSSTGIPYLSPEVQLFYKAKNVWEKDQLDFDLVLPHLNPGQQAWLANALELALPSHTWLGRLKR
;
A
#
# COMPACT_ATOMS: atom_id res chain seq x y z
N MET A 1 13.78 0.90 3.05
CA MET A 1 12.93 2.08 3.29
C MET A 1 12.82 2.24 4.79
N LEU A 2 13.44 3.25 5.38
CA LEU A 2 13.34 3.54 6.82
C LEU A 2 12.41 4.74 6.96
N ASP A 3 11.15 4.55 7.32
CA ASP A 3 10.19 5.65 7.50
C ASP A 3 10.19 6.16 8.94
N GLU A 4 9.95 7.46 9.12
CA GLU A 4 9.86 8.12 10.43
C GLU A 4 8.54 7.72 11.10
N GLY A 5 8.64 7.15 12.30
CA GLY A 5 7.50 6.80 13.14
C GLY A 5 7.18 7.93 14.11
N ASP A 6 5.91 8.27 14.22
CA ASP A 6 5.37 9.10 15.30
C ASP A 6 4.69 8.16 16.30
N GLY A 7 5.43 7.75 17.34
CA GLY A 7 4.95 6.79 18.33
C GLY A 7 4.62 5.41 17.73
N GLU A 8 3.36 4.98 17.86
CA GLU A 8 2.86 3.66 17.43
C GLU A 8 2.39 3.63 15.96
N GLU A 9 2.42 4.77 15.28
CA GLU A 9 1.98 4.89 13.89
C GLU A 9 3.13 5.20 12.94
N TRP A 10 3.06 4.54 11.79
CA TRP A 10 3.77 4.95 10.60
C TRP A 10 3.00 6.06 9.89
N VAL A 11 3.76 7.06 9.44
CA VAL A 11 3.26 8.18 8.65
C VAL A 11 3.91 8.12 7.28
N SER A 12 3.12 8.18 6.21
CA SER A 12 3.69 8.19 4.87
C SER A 12 4.44 9.50 4.61
N ARG A 13 5.67 9.37 4.08
CA ARG A 13 6.43 10.51 3.56
C ARG A 13 5.85 11.13 2.30
N ARG A 14 4.86 10.50 1.67
CA ARG A 14 4.18 11.02 0.47
C ARG A 14 3.03 11.95 0.82
N ASP A 15 2.37 11.67 1.93
CA ASP A 15 1.20 12.40 2.41
C ASP A 15 1.01 12.10 3.90
N SER A 16 1.16 13.10 4.76
CA SER A 16 1.08 12.92 6.21
C SER A 16 -0.31 12.53 6.71
N ARG A 17 -1.36 12.67 5.87
CA ARG A 17 -2.72 12.20 6.16
C ARG A 17 -2.81 10.67 6.08
N ILE A 18 -1.89 10.02 5.38
CA ILE A 18 -1.84 8.58 5.23
C ILE A 18 -1.02 8.00 6.38
N ARG A 19 -1.73 7.40 7.33
CA ARG A 19 -1.17 6.81 8.55
C ARG A 19 -1.59 5.36 8.70
N ARG A 20 -0.82 4.60 9.48
CA ARG A 20 -1.15 3.22 9.84
C ARG A 20 -0.42 2.77 11.11
N PRO A 21 -1.03 1.96 11.98
CA PRO A 21 -0.31 1.34 13.09
C PRO A 21 0.84 0.47 12.60
N PHE A 22 1.99 0.49 13.28
CA PHE A 22 3.15 -0.35 12.91
C PHE A 22 2.83 -1.84 12.87
N VAL A 23 1.94 -2.30 13.77
CA VAL A 23 1.46 -3.70 13.81
C VAL A 23 0.72 -4.13 12.55
N GLN A 24 0.29 -3.18 11.71
CA GLN A 24 -0.37 -3.42 10.42
C GLN A 24 0.53 -3.15 9.21
N LEU A 25 1.82 -2.89 9.41
CA LEU A 25 2.80 -2.72 8.33
C LEU A 25 3.61 -3.99 8.06
N GLY A 26 3.85 -4.80 9.08
CA GLY A 26 4.63 -6.03 8.95
C GLY A 26 3.74 -7.25 8.92
N HIS A 27 3.95 -8.13 7.94
CA HIS A 27 3.42 -9.48 7.95
C HIS A 27 4.56 -10.48 7.95
N VAL A 28 4.25 -11.71 8.34
CA VAL A 28 5.20 -12.84 8.31
C VAL A 28 4.62 -13.90 7.39
N SER A 29 5.42 -14.38 6.45
CA SER A 29 5.01 -15.46 5.54
C SER A 29 4.78 -16.76 6.32
N SER A 30 4.15 -17.74 5.69
CA SER A 30 4.04 -19.11 6.25
C SER A 30 5.40 -19.76 6.54
N THR A 31 6.47 -19.27 5.90
CA THR A 31 7.86 -19.72 6.09
C THR A 31 8.64 -18.88 7.10
N GLY A 32 8.00 -17.93 7.78
CA GLY A 32 8.65 -17.12 8.82
C GLY A 32 9.39 -15.89 8.31
N ILE A 33 9.26 -15.52 7.03
CA ILE A 33 9.96 -14.37 6.45
C ILE A 33 9.13 -13.10 6.68
N PRO A 34 9.66 -12.07 7.37
CA PRO A 34 8.96 -10.81 7.53
C PRO A 34 8.96 -10.00 6.22
N TYR A 35 7.82 -9.38 5.91
CA TYR A 35 7.65 -8.52 4.74
C TYR A 35 6.70 -7.35 5.02
N LEU A 36 6.86 -6.25 4.27
CA LEU A 36 5.99 -5.09 4.34
C LEU A 36 4.64 -5.37 3.66
N SER A 37 3.54 -4.91 4.26
CA SER A 37 2.18 -5.02 3.73
C SER A 37 2.13 -4.67 2.24
N PRO A 38 1.64 -5.59 1.38
CA PRO A 38 1.71 -5.41 -0.07
C PRO A 38 1.00 -4.14 -0.56
N GLU A 39 -0.11 -3.76 0.07
CA GLU A 39 -0.84 -2.52 -0.23
C GLU A 39 -0.01 -1.26 0.03
N VAL A 40 0.87 -1.25 1.04
CA VAL A 40 1.77 -0.12 1.30
C VAL A 40 2.84 -0.05 0.21
N GLN A 41 3.38 -1.20 -0.21
CA GLN A 41 4.33 -1.25 -1.32
C GLN A 41 3.69 -0.77 -2.63
N LEU A 42 2.46 -1.21 -2.93
CA LEU A 42 1.71 -0.75 -4.10
C LEU A 42 1.43 0.76 -4.03
N PHE A 43 1.03 1.29 -2.88
CA PHE A 43 0.89 2.74 -2.71
C PHE A 43 2.20 3.50 -3.04
N TYR A 44 3.36 2.95 -2.65
CA TYR A 44 4.65 3.50 -3.05
C TYR A 44 4.94 3.33 -4.55
N LYS A 45 4.46 2.28 -5.21
CA LYS A 45 4.64 2.10 -6.65
C LYS A 45 3.77 3.04 -7.50
N ALA A 46 2.59 3.40 -7.02
CA ALA A 46 1.60 4.19 -7.75
C ALA A 46 2.04 5.61 -8.15
N LYS A 47 3.06 6.21 -7.54
CA LYS A 47 3.50 7.57 -7.91
C LYS A 47 4.15 7.62 -9.30
N ASN A 48 4.86 6.56 -9.69
CA ASN A 48 5.57 6.47 -10.97
C ASN A 48 5.45 5.03 -11.49
N VAL A 49 4.30 4.69 -12.07
CA VAL A 49 4.02 3.33 -12.53
C VAL A 49 4.86 3.02 -13.77
N TRP A 50 5.86 2.15 -13.64
CA TRP A 50 6.49 1.49 -14.78
C TRP A 50 5.78 0.16 -15.07
N GLU A 51 6.13 -0.48 -16.19
CA GLU A 51 5.56 -1.77 -16.58
C GLU A 51 5.65 -2.81 -15.46
N LYS A 52 6.80 -2.90 -14.78
CA LYS A 52 6.99 -3.77 -13.62
C LYS A 52 6.06 -3.45 -12.45
N ASP A 53 5.71 -2.19 -12.25
CA ASP A 53 4.86 -1.76 -11.15
C ASP A 53 3.39 -2.06 -11.45
N GLN A 54 3.00 -1.97 -12.72
CA GLN A 54 1.70 -2.44 -13.19
C GLN A 54 1.59 -3.97 -13.04
N LEU A 55 2.62 -4.70 -13.43
CA LEU A 55 2.68 -6.15 -13.24
C LEU A 55 2.57 -6.54 -11.75
N ASP A 56 3.29 -5.84 -10.87
CA ASP A 56 3.18 -6.06 -9.42
C ASP A 56 1.75 -5.81 -8.92
N PHE A 57 1.09 -4.74 -9.37
CA PHE A 57 -0.31 -4.49 -9.02
C PHE A 57 -1.24 -5.61 -9.50
N ASP A 58 -1.06 -6.08 -10.73
CA ASP A 58 -1.89 -7.14 -11.32
C ASP A 58 -1.75 -8.47 -10.59
N LEU A 59 -0.53 -8.82 -10.19
CA LEU A 59 -0.23 -10.05 -9.46
C LEU A 59 -0.65 -9.97 -8.00
N VAL A 60 -0.50 -8.81 -7.35
CA VAL A 60 -0.78 -8.65 -5.92
C VAL A 60 -2.26 -8.41 -5.64
N LEU A 61 -2.99 -7.70 -6.51
CA LEU A 61 -4.39 -7.31 -6.27
C LEU A 61 -5.31 -8.49 -5.85
N PRO A 62 -5.28 -9.67 -6.52
CA PRO A 62 -6.12 -10.80 -6.13
C PRO A 62 -5.81 -11.39 -4.74
N HIS A 63 -4.61 -11.12 -4.20
CA HIS A 63 -4.14 -11.61 -2.91
C HIS A 63 -4.42 -10.64 -1.77
N LEU A 64 -4.84 -9.40 -2.07
CA LEU A 64 -5.22 -8.42 -1.07
C LEU A 64 -6.61 -8.76 -0.51
N ASN A 65 -6.72 -8.84 0.82
CA ASN A 65 -8.03 -8.93 1.45
C ASN A 65 -8.82 -7.59 1.30
N PRO A 66 -10.14 -7.59 1.56
CA PRO A 66 -10.96 -6.39 1.36
C PRO A 66 -10.48 -5.16 2.14
N GLY A 67 -9.95 -5.33 3.36
CA GLY A 67 -9.41 -4.23 4.16
C GLY A 67 -8.13 -3.64 3.55
N GLN A 68 -7.26 -4.47 2.96
CA GLN A 68 -6.04 -4.02 2.28
C GLN A 68 -6.39 -3.27 0.99
N GLN A 69 -7.37 -3.76 0.21
CA GLN A 69 -7.84 -3.07 -0.99
C GLN A 69 -8.48 -1.72 -0.66
N ALA A 70 -9.35 -1.67 0.36
CA ALA A 70 -9.95 -0.43 0.83
C ALA A 70 -8.91 0.58 1.31
N TRP A 71 -7.91 0.13 2.07
CA TRP A 71 -6.81 0.99 2.50
C TRP A 71 -6.04 1.57 1.30
N LEU A 72 -5.69 0.74 0.32
CA LEU A 72 -4.99 1.19 -0.89
C LEU A 72 -5.83 2.20 -1.67
N ALA A 73 -7.13 1.96 -1.82
CA ALA A 73 -8.04 2.87 -2.49
C ALA A 73 -8.06 4.25 -1.81
N ASN A 74 -8.26 4.29 -0.49
CA ASN A 74 -8.29 5.54 0.28
C ASN A 74 -6.95 6.29 0.21
N ALA A 75 -5.83 5.58 0.32
CA ALA A 75 -4.49 6.17 0.21
C ALA A 75 -4.26 6.79 -1.18
N LEU A 76 -4.69 6.10 -2.24
CA LEU A 76 -4.62 6.61 -3.61
C LEU A 76 -5.57 7.79 -3.84
N GLU A 77 -6.78 7.77 -3.30
CA GLU A 77 -7.69 8.93 -3.39
C GLU A 77 -7.08 10.20 -2.77
N LEU A 78 -6.42 10.06 -1.63
CA LEU A 78 -5.82 11.19 -0.92
C LEU A 78 -4.61 11.75 -1.67
N ALA A 79 -3.70 10.89 -2.14
CA ALA A 79 -2.42 11.31 -2.71
C ALA A 79 -2.43 11.43 -4.25
N LEU A 80 -3.25 10.64 -4.94
CA LEU A 80 -3.28 10.45 -6.40
C LEU A 80 -4.73 10.20 -6.90
N PRO A 81 -5.66 11.16 -6.77
CA PRO A 81 -7.10 10.94 -6.94
C PRO A 81 -7.54 10.49 -8.34
N SER A 82 -6.69 10.65 -9.36
CA SER A 82 -6.96 10.21 -10.75
C SER A 82 -6.16 8.96 -11.15
N HIS A 83 -5.60 8.23 -10.19
CA HIS A 83 -4.78 7.05 -10.47
C HIS A 83 -5.61 5.92 -11.10
N THR A 84 -5.08 5.30 -12.16
CA THR A 84 -5.78 4.27 -12.95
C THR A 84 -6.18 3.05 -12.12
N TRP A 85 -5.39 2.68 -11.11
CA TRP A 85 -5.68 1.57 -10.21
C TRP A 85 -6.98 1.74 -9.40
N LEU A 86 -7.45 2.97 -9.17
CA LEU A 86 -8.69 3.23 -8.42
C LEU A 86 -9.91 2.56 -9.08
N GLY A 87 -9.96 2.51 -10.41
CA GLY A 87 -11.05 1.86 -11.16
C GLY A 87 -11.12 0.34 -10.98
N ARG A 88 -10.04 -0.28 -10.46
CA ARG A 88 -9.98 -1.71 -10.17
C ARG A 88 -10.17 -2.04 -8.69
N LEU A 89 -9.91 -1.08 -7.80
CA LEU A 89 -10.05 -1.24 -6.36
C LEU A 89 -11.48 -0.97 -5.87
N LYS A 90 -12.28 -0.18 -6.59
CA LYS A 90 -13.64 0.23 -6.21
C LYS A 90 -14.77 -0.59 -6.88
N ARG A 91 -14.49 -1.84 -7.26
CA ARG A 91 -15.49 -2.69 -7.92
C ARG A 91 -16.45 -3.31 -6.92
#